data_AF-A0A947IFU2-F1
#
_entry.id   AF-A0A947IFU2-F1
#
_cell.length_a   1.000
_cell.length_b   1.000
_cell.length_c   1.000
_cell.angle_alpha   90.00
_cell.angle_beta   90.00
_cell.angle_gamma   90.00
#
_symmetry.space_group_name_H-M   'P 1'
#
loop_
_entity.id
_entity.type
_entity.pdbx_description
1 polymer ?
#
loop_
_entity_poly.entity_id
_entity_poly.type
_entity_poly.pdbx_seq_one_letter_code
_entity_poly.pdbx_strand_id
1 'polypeptide(L)'
;MIRILTCALLFLVLTCPLGQAEATQSSSAGKEAQTIAVDTTIDTVEKTQAEPLTIENHIELLTARVDTIAEEIGTIKERYCYFGSALSFQTTVFALITAGLLAIAGFCTWAGFRHEVKTIERHLTERMELRDKEVSKQLKAITDLKIKLHNTTCSTRASIGDWFSEKGWHLLALEQLLWAAQEAASACELMDEKNRRDEALSSCDAALEEITTVLQKALADQGTDWSEFDYESKRKELMKVESCGQESIMNLTDKIRVLLLDCKKRKEGGLPKDSAEKGKTT
;
A
#
# COMPACT_ATOMS: atom_id res chain seq x y z
N MET A 1 -10.42 15.51 -16.66
CA MET A 1 -11.67 15.20 -17.39
C MET A 1 -12.95 15.37 -16.57
N ILE A 2 -12.92 15.25 -15.23
CA ILE A 2 -14.10 15.43 -14.36
C ILE A 2 -14.78 16.81 -14.52
N ARG A 3 -14.02 17.89 -14.70
CA ARG A 3 -14.56 19.25 -14.88
C ARG A 3 -15.30 19.49 -16.20
N ILE A 4 -15.03 18.69 -17.24
CA ILE A 4 -15.69 18.83 -18.54
C ILE A 4 -17.03 18.08 -18.53
N LEU A 5 -17.08 16.94 -17.85
CA LEU A 5 -18.30 16.13 -17.72
C LEU A 5 -19.34 16.81 -16.81
N THR A 6 -18.92 17.49 -15.74
CA THR A 6 -19.82 18.30 -14.91
C THR A 6 -20.36 19.53 -15.66
N CYS A 7 -19.57 20.17 -16.53
CA CYS A 7 -20.05 21.27 -17.36
C CYS A 7 -21.06 20.81 -18.43
N ALA A 8 -20.87 19.62 -19.02
CA ALA A 8 -21.81 19.08 -20.02
C ALA A 8 -23.16 18.65 -19.39
N LEU A 9 -23.14 18.08 -18.18
CA LEU A 9 -24.35 17.74 -17.44
C LEU A 9 -25.10 18.99 -16.94
N LEU A 10 -24.37 20.06 -16.54
CA LEU A 10 -24.99 21.34 -16.21
C LEU A 10 -25.66 22.00 -17.42
N PHE A 11 -25.05 21.91 -18.60
CA PHE A 11 -25.67 22.42 -19.83
C PHE A 11 -26.95 21.65 -20.20
N LEU A 12 -26.98 20.32 -20.04
CA LEU A 12 -28.15 19.51 -20.36
C LEU A 12 -29.32 19.71 -19.37
N VAL A 13 -29.02 20.07 -18.12
CA VAL A 13 -30.02 20.48 -17.12
C VAL A 13 -30.49 21.92 -17.32
N LEU A 14 -29.64 22.81 -17.86
CA LEU A 14 -29.98 24.21 -18.16
C LEU A 14 -30.70 24.42 -19.50
N THR A 15 -30.57 23.49 -20.47
CA THR A 15 -31.28 23.58 -21.77
C THR A 15 -32.55 22.75 -21.83
N CYS A 16 -32.97 22.14 -20.72
CA CYS A 16 -34.30 21.58 -20.61
C CYS A 16 -35.26 22.77 -20.40
N PRO A 17 -36.26 23.01 -21.27
CA PRO A 17 -37.27 24.00 -20.98
C PRO A 17 -38.13 23.44 -19.84
N LEU A 18 -37.70 23.71 -18.61
CA LEU A 18 -38.59 23.75 -17.46
C LEU A 18 -39.68 24.75 -17.84
N GLY A 19 -40.87 24.22 -18.15
CA GLY A 19 -42.08 24.99 -18.27
C GLY A 19 -42.33 25.74 -16.97
N GLN A 20 -41.80 26.96 -16.89
CA GLN A 20 -42.23 27.97 -15.94
C GLN A 20 -43.66 28.36 -16.34
N ALA A 21 -44.62 27.69 -15.72
CA ALA A 21 -45.95 28.22 -15.56
C ALA A 21 -45.90 29.32 -14.50
N GLU A 22 -45.55 30.55 -14.88
CA GLU A 22 -45.87 31.75 -14.10
C GLU A 22 -46.33 32.88 -15.01
N ALA A 23 -47.43 33.50 -14.58
CA ALA A 23 -48.17 34.54 -15.24
C ALA A 23 -47.41 35.86 -15.33
N THR A 24 -47.45 36.57 -16.47
CA THR A 24 -47.96 37.97 -16.55
C THR A 24 -48.02 38.51 -17.99
N GLN A 25 -48.98 39.43 -18.19
CA GLN A 25 -49.31 40.30 -19.33
C GLN A 25 -48.06 40.91 -20.01
N SER A 26 -48.01 41.26 -21.30
CA SER A 26 -48.99 42.07 -22.05
C SER A 26 -48.71 42.09 -23.57
N SER A 27 -49.78 42.33 -24.32
CA SER A 27 -49.89 43.26 -25.46
C SER A 27 -49.35 42.93 -26.86
N SER A 28 -50.33 42.92 -27.77
CA SER A 28 -50.30 43.29 -29.21
C SER A 28 -49.86 42.19 -30.19
N ALA A 29 -50.49 41.96 -31.34
CA ALA A 29 -51.68 42.49 -32.00
C ALA A 29 -52.06 41.52 -33.15
N GLY A 30 -53.35 41.51 -33.54
CA GLY A 30 -53.87 40.87 -34.76
C GLY A 30 -54.82 39.70 -34.47
N LYS A 31 -56.13 39.97 -34.27
CA LYS A 31 -57.19 39.72 -35.26
C LYS A 31 -57.21 38.24 -35.69
N GLU A 32 -58.17 37.39 -35.35
CA GLU A 32 -59.62 37.55 -35.28
C GLU A 32 -60.18 36.56 -34.24
N ALA A 33 -60.82 37.08 -33.19
CA ALA A 33 -61.67 36.30 -32.30
C ALA A 33 -63.11 36.75 -32.58
N GLN A 34 -63.87 35.93 -33.34
CA GLN A 34 -65.32 36.01 -33.32
C GLN A 34 -65.80 35.39 -32.02
N THR A 35 -65.82 36.21 -30.97
CA THR A 35 -66.62 35.97 -29.77
C THR A 35 -67.96 36.63 -30.05
N ILE A 36 -68.98 35.84 -30.42
CA ILE A 36 -70.36 36.34 -30.43
C ILE A 36 -70.77 36.46 -28.96
N ALA A 37 -70.66 37.68 -28.45
CA ALA A 37 -71.26 38.07 -27.20
C ALA A 37 -72.77 37.90 -27.32
N VAL A 38 -73.32 37.01 -26.49
CA VAL A 38 -74.74 37.03 -26.12
C VAL A 38 -74.89 38.21 -25.17
N ASP A 39 -75.24 39.37 -25.72
CA ASP A 39 -75.66 40.52 -24.92
C ASP A 39 -77.15 40.79 -25.14
N THR A 40 -77.84 40.74 -24.01
CA THR A 40 -79.25 40.97 -23.79
C THR A 40 -79.71 42.35 -24.25
N THR A 41 -80.82 42.42 -24.98
CA THR A 41 -81.70 43.60 -24.93
C THR A 41 -83.14 43.13 -24.79
N ILE A 42 -83.61 43.18 -23.55
CA ILE A 42 -85.00 43.27 -23.14
C ILE A 42 -85.41 44.71 -23.45
N ASP A 43 -86.33 44.91 -24.39
CA ASP A 43 -87.48 45.82 -24.28
C ASP A 43 -88.11 46.06 -25.66
N THR A 44 -89.23 45.39 -25.90
CA THR A 44 -90.43 45.99 -26.51
C THR A 44 -91.57 44.98 -26.38
N VAL A 45 -92.18 45.01 -25.19
CA VAL A 45 -93.56 44.53 -25.00
C VAL A 45 -94.47 45.60 -25.59
N GLU A 46 -95.01 45.39 -26.78
CA GLU A 46 -96.35 45.91 -27.07
C GLU A 46 -97.16 44.93 -27.93
N LYS A 47 -98.30 44.55 -27.33
CA LYS A 47 -99.23 43.49 -27.68
C LYS A 47 -99.76 43.57 -29.12
N THR A 48 -99.90 42.41 -29.75
CA THR A 48 -101.20 41.97 -30.28
C THR A 48 -101.30 40.44 -30.28
N GLN A 49 -102.43 39.96 -29.78
CA GLN A 49 -102.78 38.55 -29.59
C GLN A 49 -102.92 37.81 -30.93
N ALA A 50 -102.25 36.65 -31.07
CA ALA A 50 -102.69 35.54 -31.93
C ALA A 50 -101.94 34.23 -31.56
N GLU A 51 -102.72 33.24 -31.15
CA GLU A 51 -102.55 31.78 -31.32
C GLU A 51 -101.53 30.94 -30.49
N PRO A 52 -101.94 29.73 -30.03
CA PRO A 52 -101.14 28.79 -29.23
C PRO A 52 -100.15 27.97 -30.07
N LEU A 53 -99.44 28.60 -31.01
CA LEU A 53 -98.45 27.97 -31.91
C LEU A 53 -97.00 28.06 -31.37
N THR A 54 -96.83 28.38 -30.10
CA THR A 54 -95.58 28.97 -29.57
C THR A 54 -94.83 28.15 -28.53
N ILE A 55 -95.36 27.00 -28.07
CA ILE A 55 -94.65 26.14 -27.11
C ILE A 55 -94.06 24.91 -27.80
N GLU A 56 -94.82 24.24 -28.67
CA GLU A 56 -94.40 23.00 -29.34
C GLU A 56 -93.20 23.24 -30.28
N ASN A 57 -93.26 24.30 -31.09
CA ASN A 57 -92.13 24.75 -31.93
C ASN A 57 -90.89 25.16 -31.11
N HIS A 58 -91.08 25.71 -29.90
CA HIS A 58 -89.96 26.04 -29.01
C HIS A 58 -89.34 24.78 -28.40
N ILE A 59 -90.17 23.79 -28.03
CA ILE A 59 -89.71 22.49 -27.54
C ILE A 59 -88.92 21.77 -28.63
N GLU A 60 -89.38 21.77 -29.88
CA GLU A 60 -88.64 21.18 -31.01
C GLU A 60 -87.30 21.87 -31.25
N LEU A 61 -87.26 23.21 -31.24
CA LEU A 61 -86.02 23.98 -31.39
C LEU A 61 -85.02 23.72 -30.25
N LEU A 62 -85.52 23.66 -29.00
CA LEU A 62 -84.70 23.35 -27.82
C LEU A 62 -84.18 21.91 -27.88
N THR A 63 -85.00 20.96 -28.32
CA THR A 63 -84.61 19.55 -28.47
C THR A 63 -83.53 19.40 -29.54
N ALA A 64 -83.71 20.02 -30.71
CA ALA A 64 -82.68 20.02 -31.76
C ALA A 64 -81.37 20.68 -31.32
N ARG A 65 -81.45 21.75 -30.50
CA ARG A 65 -80.26 22.38 -29.90
C ARG A 65 -79.59 21.47 -28.87
N VAL A 66 -80.35 20.76 -28.03
CA VAL A 66 -79.82 19.78 -27.07
C VAL A 66 -79.13 18.63 -27.81
N ASP A 67 -79.71 18.15 -28.90
CA ASP A 67 -79.11 17.09 -29.74
C ASP A 67 -77.81 17.58 -30.40
N THR A 68 -77.80 18.81 -30.92
CA THR A 68 -76.59 19.42 -31.50
C THR A 68 -75.49 19.60 -30.43
N ILE A 69 -75.85 20.09 -29.24
CA ILE A 69 -74.91 20.24 -28.12
C ILE A 69 -74.40 18.87 -27.64
N ALA A 70 -75.26 17.85 -27.61
CA ALA A 70 -74.86 16.50 -27.24
C ALA A 70 -73.88 15.90 -28.25
N GLU A 71 -74.09 16.15 -29.56
CA GLU A 71 -73.15 15.77 -30.62
C GLU A 71 -71.82 16.51 -30.49
N GLU A 72 -71.84 17.83 -30.28
CA GLU A 72 -70.63 18.63 -30.03
C GLU A 72 -69.86 18.14 -28.79
N ILE A 73 -70.55 17.86 -27.67
CA ILE A 73 -69.94 17.28 -26.47
C ILE A 73 -69.34 15.90 -26.77
N GLY A 74 -70.02 15.08 -27.58
CA GLY A 74 -69.51 13.78 -28.05
C GLY A 74 -68.19 13.93 -28.80
N THR A 75 -68.14 14.81 -29.79
CA THR A 75 -66.91 15.06 -30.57
C THR A 75 -65.78 15.65 -29.71
N ILE A 76 -66.09 16.54 -28.75
CA ILE A 76 -65.11 17.10 -27.82
C ILE A 76 -64.54 16.00 -26.91
N LYS A 77 -65.39 15.11 -26.40
CA LYS A 77 -64.98 13.99 -25.55
C LYS A 77 -64.07 13.00 -26.29
N GLU A 78 -64.39 12.68 -27.55
CA GLU A 78 -63.54 11.83 -28.39
C GLU A 78 -62.18 12.47 -28.64
N ARG A 79 -62.14 13.78 -28.97
CA ARG A 79 -60.89 14.53 -29.11
C ARG A 79 -60.08 14.54 -27.82
N TYR A 80 -60.73 14.75 -26.68
CA TYR A 80 -60.07 14.71 -25.38
C TYR A 80 -59.45 13.34 -25.09
N CYS A 81 -60.16 12.24 -25.36
CA CYS A 81 -59.63 10.89 -25.23
C CYS A 81 -58.46 10.63 -26.20
N TYR A 82 -58.56 11.11 -27.45
CA TYR A 82 -57.49 11.00 -28.43
C TYR A 82 -56.23 11.75 -27.96
N PHE A 83 -56.36 13.02 -27.56
CA PHE A 83 -55.22 13.80 -27.05
C PHE A 83 -54.66 13.21 -25.75
N GLY A 84 -55.50 12.70 -24.84
CA GLY A 84 -55.06 12.03 -23.61
C GLY A 84 -54.23 10.78 -23.90
N SER A 85 -54.66 9.95 -24.85
CA SER A 85 -53.90 8.76 -25.25
C SER A 85 -52.60 9.10 -25.99
N ALA A 86 -52.62 10.09 -26.89
CA ALA A 86 -51.44 10.58 -27.60
C ALA A 86 -50.40 11.19 -26.63
N LEU A 87 -50.85 11.98 -25.65
CA LEU A 87 -49.98 12.60 -24.65
C LEU A 87 -49.36 11.54 -23.72
N SER A 88 -50.13 10.53 -23.32
CA SER A 88 -49.62 9.39 -22.53
C SER A 88 -48.55 8.59 -23.29
N PHE A 89 -48.79 8.33 -24.57
CA PHE A 89 -47.80 7.66 -25.43
C PHE A 89 -46.52 8.49 -25.57
N GLN A 90 -46.63 9.80 -25.84
CA GLN A 90 -45.48 10.70 -25.91
C GLN A 90 -44.71 10.78 -24.58
N THR A 91 -45.41 10.80 -23.45
CA THR A 91 -44.78 10.82 -22.11
C THR A 91 -43.98 9.53 -21.88
N THR A 92 -44.51 8.38 -22.31
CA THR A 92 -43.82 7.08 -22.23
C THR A 92 -42.57 7.06 -23.10
N VAL A 93 -42.65 7.59 -24.33
CA VAL A 93 -41.50 7.72 -25.24
C VAL A 93 -40.43 8.65 -24.64
N PHE A 94 -40.82 9.78 -24.06
CA PHE A 94 -39.88 10.70 -23.40
C PHE A 94 -39.21 10.06 -22.17
N ALA A 95 -39.98 9.33 -21.35
CA ALA A 95 -39.44 8.56 -20.23
C ALA A 95 -38.41 7.51 -20.69
N LEU A 96 -38.65 6.84 -21.83
CA LEU A 96 -37.70 5.88 -22.40
C LEU A 96 -36.41 6.57 -22.88
N ILE A 97 -36.51 7.71 -23.56
CA ILE A 97 -35.36 8.49 -24.03
C ILE A 97 -34.52 8.97 -22.85
N THR A 98 -35.16 9.54 -21.83
CA THR A 98 -34.48 10.02 -20.62
C THR A 98 -33.81 8.88 -19.84
N ALA A 99 -34.47 7.72 -19.71
CA ALA A 99 -33.85 6.53 -19.13
C ALA A 99 -32.63 6.05 -19.92
N GLY A 100 -32.70 6.08 -21.26
CA GLY A 100 -31.57 5.76 -22.13
C GLY A 100 -30.38 6.71 -21.93
N LEU A 101 -30.64 8.02 -21.85
CA LEU A 101 -29.60 9.02 -21.59
C LEU A 101 -28.96 8.83 -20.21
N LEU A 102 -29.74 8.53 -19.17
CA LEU A 102 -29.24 8.23 -17.83
C LEU A 102 -28.38 6.97 -17.81
N ALA A 103 -28.78 5.93 -18.54
CA ALA A 103 -28.00 4.70 -18.67
C ALA A 103 -26.64 4.96 -19.34
N ILE A 104 -26.61 5.76 -20.41
CA ILE A 104 -25.37 6.18 -21.07
C ILE A 104 -24.48 6.99 -20.13
N ALA A 105 -25.05 7.95 -19.41
CA ALA A 105 -24.30 8.74 -18.43
C ALA A 105 -23.70 7.87 -17.32
N GLY A 106 -24.47 6.91 -16.79
CA GLY A 106 -24.00 5.93 -15.81
C GLY A 106 -22.89 5.03 -16.36
N PHE A 107 -22.99 4.60 -17.63
CA PHE A 107 -21.94 3.82 -18.27
C PHE A 107 -20.64 4.63 -18.45
N CYS A 108 -20.74 5.90 -18.87
CA CYS A 108 -19.59 6.78 -19.03
C CYS A 108 -18.88 7.07 -17.68
N THR A 109 -19.64 7.31 -16.61
CA THR A 109 -19.06 7.53 -15.28
C THR A 109 -18.39 6.27 -14.73
N TRP A 110 -19.03 5.09 -14.91
CA TRP A 110 -18.43 3.80 -14.54
C TRP A 110 -17.16 3.50 -15.33
N ALA A 111 -17.18 3.74 -16.65
CA ALA A 111 -16.01 3.54 -17.51
C ALA A 111 -14.85 4.45 -17.11
N GLY A 112 -15.14 5.73 -16.83
CA GLY A 112 -14.16 6.68 -16.30
C GLY A 112 -13.58 6.24 -14.96
N PHE A 113 -14.44 5.83 -14.01
CA PHE A 113 -14.02 5.33 -12.71
C PHE A 113 -13.12 4.09 -12.85
N ARG A 114 -13.52 3.11 -13.66
CA ARG A 114 -12.74 1.89 -13.91
C ARG A 114 -11.35 2.20 -14.50
N HIS A 115 -11.27 3.18 -15.40
CA HIS A 115 -10.00 3.63 -15.97
C HIS A 115 -9.09 4.27 -14.91
N GLU A 116 -9.63 5.16 -14.07
CA GLU A 116 -8.89 5.79 -12.98
C GLU A 116 -8.39 4.76 -11.97
N VAL A 117 -9.23 3.80 -11.56
CA VAL A 117 -8.83 2.70 -10.66
C VAL A 117 -7.64 1.93 -11.24
N LYS A 118 -7.73 1.51 -12.51
CA LYS A 118 -6.63 0.79 -13.18
C LYS A 118 -5.34 1.63 -13.26
N THR A 119 -5.47 2.95 -13.44
CA THR A 119 -4.34 3.87 -13.49
C THR A 119 -3.67 4.02 -12.12
N ILE A 120 -4.48 4.14 -11.06
CA ILE A 120 -4.02 4.17 -9.66
C ILE A 120 -3.32 2.86 -9.30
N GLU A 121 -3.92 1.72 -9.64
CA GLU A 121 -3.31 0.39 -9.42
C GLU A 121 -1.92 0.32 -10.06
N ARG A 122 -1.79 0.71 -11.34
CA ARG A 122 -0.50 0.71 -12.02
C ARG A 122 0.53 1.56 -11.29
N HIS A 123 0.17 2.80 -10.92
CA HIS A 123 1.09 3.69 -10.21
C HIS A 123 1.44 3.20 -8.80
N LEU A 124 0.51 2.52 -8.13
CA LEU A 124 0.78 1.90 -6.84
C LEU A 124 1.77 0.75 -7.00
N THR A 125 1.58 -0.12 -7.98
CA THR A 125 2.52 -1.22 -8.29
C THR A 125 3.91 -0.69 -8.63
N GLU A 126 4.01 0.31 -9.51
CA GLU A 126 5.29 0.96 -9.85
C GLU A 126 6.00 1.51 -8.59
N ARG A 127 5.25 2.16 -7.69
CA ARG A 127 5.81 2.68 -6.44
C ARG A 127 6.23 1.57 -5.48
N MET A 128 5.46 0.48 -5.38
CA MET A 128 5.81 -0.66 -4.56
C MET A 128 7.10 -1.32 -5.06
N GLU A 129 7.24 -1.55 -6.37
CA GLU A 129 8.47 -2.09 -6.95
C GLU A 129 9.69 -1.19 -6.70
N LEU A 130 9.53 0.13 -6.79
CA LEU A 130 10.60 1.07 -6.46
C LEU A 130 10.98 1.01 -4.97
N ARG A 131 9.99 0.85 -4.08
CA ARG A 131 10.24 0.70 -2.63
C ARG A 131 10.92 -0.62 -2.31
N ASP A 132 10.54 -1.72 -2.96
CA ASP A 132 11.19 -3.02 -2.79
C ASP A 132 12.65 -3.01 -3.25
N LYS A 133 12.94 -2.32 -4.37
CA LYS A 133 14.31 -2.07 -4.83
C LYS A 133 15.12 -1.22 -3.83
N GLU A 134 14.50 -0.20 -3.23
CA GLU A 134 15.19 0.62 -2.23
C GLU A 134 15.42 -0.15 -0.92
N VAL A 135 14.43 -0.92 -0.45
CA VAL A 135 14.57 -1.77 0.74
C VAL A 135 15.67 -2.81 0.55
N SER A 136 15.71 -3.49 -0.60
CA SER A 136 16.77 -4.46 -0.89
C SER A 136 18.16 -3.82 -0.95
N LYS A 137 18.28 -2.61 -1.52
CA LYS A 137 19.54 -1.84 -1.50
C LYS A 137 19.97 -1.46 -0.08
N GLN A 138 19.05 -1.01 0.76
CA GLN A 138 19.32 -0.67 2.16
C GLN A 138 19.69 -1.91 2.97
N LEU A 139 19.01 -3.03 2.76
CA LEU A 139 19.32 -4.30 3.41
C LEU A 139 20.74 -4.76 3.06
N LYS A 140 21.14 -4.65 1.78
CA LYS A 140 22.52 -4.92 1.35
C LYS A 140 23.53 -4.00 2.06
N ALA A 141 23.24 -2.70 2.13
CA ALA A 141 24.12 -1.74 2.81
C ALA A 141 24.24 -2.02 4.32
N ILE A 142 23.16 -2.44 4.98
CA ILE A 142 23.16 -2.84 6.39
C ILE A 142 24.02 -4.10 6.59
N THR A 143 23.87 -5.11 5.73
CA THR A 143 24.69 -6.32 5.77
C THR A 143 26.16 -6.00 5.56
N ASP A 144 26.49 -5.14 4.59
CA ASP A 144 27.86 -4.68 4.34
C ASP A 144 28.45 -3.93 5.54
N LEU A 145 27.66 -3.07 6.18
CA LEU A 145 28.07 -2.36 7.39
C LEU A 145 28.28 -3.32 8.57
N LYS A 146 27.40 -4.31 8.73
CA LYS A 146 27.50 -5.34 9.78
C LYS A 146 28.78 -6.15 9.61
N ILE A 147 29.07 -6.60 8.40
CA ILE A 147 30.33 -7.27 8.05
C ILE A 147 31.53 -6.40 8.39
N LYS A 148 31.52 -5.12 7.97
CA LYS A 148 32.62 -4.20 8.24
C LYS A 148 32.83 -3.97 9.73
N LEU A 149 31.74 -3.92 10.51
CA LEU A 149 31.79 -3.80 11.96
C LEU A 149 32.43 -5.03 12.61
N HIS A 150 32.05 -6.24 12.20
CA HIS A 150 32.68 -7.48 12.68
C HIS A 150 34.18 -7.50 12.36
N ASN A 151 34.58 -7.19 11.12
CA ASN A 151 36.00 -7.16 10.73
C ASN A 151 36.80 -6.10 11.51
N THR A 152 36.24 -4.90 11.69
CA THR A 152 36.89 -3.83 12.46
C THR A 152 37.02 -4.22 13.93
N THR A 153 35.99 -4.85 14.50
CA THR A 153 36.01 -5.32 15.89
C THR A 153 37.05 -6.44 16.05
N CYS A 154 37.10 -7.39 15.13
CA CYS A 154 38.13 -8.43 15.08
C CYS A 154 39.54 -7.82 15.07
N SER A 155 39.83 -6.92 14.13
CA SER A 155 41.15 -6.28 14.02
C SER A 155 41.52 -5.47 15.28
N THR A 156 40.56 -4.75 15.86
CA THR A 156 40.77 -3.98 17.10
C THR A 156 41.09 -4.91 18.27
N ARG A 157 40.32 -6.00 18.42
CA ARG A 157 40.50 -6.99 19.49
C ARG A 157 41.83 -7.74 19.34
N ALA A 158 42.21 -8.11 18.12
CA ALA A 158 43.50 -8.73 17.84
C ALA A 158 44.66 -7.81 18.27
N SER A 159 44.62 -6.53 17.85
CA SER A 159 45.64 -5.55 18.23
C SER A 159 45.72 -5.30 19.74
N ILE A 160 44.58 -5.30 20.45
CA ILE A 160 44.57 -5.21 21.93
C ILE A 160 45.17 -6.49 22.53
N GLY A 161 44.86 -7.66 21.97
CA GLY A 161 45.43 -8.94 22.37
C GLY A 161 46.95 -8.98 22.23
N ASP A 162 47.48 -8.50 21.11
CA ASP A 162 48.92 -8.36 20.87
C ASP A 162 49.57 -7.46 21.91
N TRP A 163 48.97 -6.30 22.18
CA TRP A 163 49.47 -5.38 23.19
C TRP A 163 49.53 -6.03 24.58
N PHE A 164 48.50 -6.79 24.98
CA PHE A 164 48.51 -7.53 26.24
C PHE A 164 49.57 -8.64 26.27
N SER A 165 49.75 -9.33 25.14
CA SER A 165 50.75 -10.39 24.97
C SER A 165 52.18 -9.83 25.14
N GLU A 166 52.46 -8.66 24.57
CA GLU A 166 53.75 -7.96 24.74
C GLU A 166 54.01 -7.51 26.19
N LYS A 167 52.95 -7.24 26.96
CA LYS A 167 53.04 -6.90 28.39
C LYS A 167 53.16 -8.13 29.30
N GLY A 168 53.10 -9.33 28.76
CA GLY A 168 53.12 -10.59 29.53
C GLY A 168 51.77 -10.93 30.18
N TRP A 169 50.69 -10.22 29.84
CA TRP A 169 49.35 -10.49 30.37
C TRP A 169 48.61 -11.49 29.48
N HIS A 170 49.12 -12.72 29.47
CA HIS A 170 48.72 -13.74 28.51
C HIS A 170 47.25 -14.17 28.63
N LEU A 171 46.69 -14.22 29.85
CA LEU A 171 45.27 -14.56 30.02
C LEU A 171 44.35 -13.49 29.42
N LEU A 172 44.65 -12.21 29.64
CA LEU A 172 43.89 -11.10 29.03
C LEU A 172 44.04 -11.10 27.51
N ALA A 173 45.25 -11.35 27.00
CA ALA A 173 45.50 -11.49 25.57
C ALA A 173 44.64 -12.62 24.96
N LEU A 174 44.58 -13.77 25.62
CA LEU A 174 43.75 -14.91 25.21
C LEU A 174 42.27 -14.54 25.09
N GLU A 175 41.72 -13.76 26.04
CA GLU A 175 40.31 -13.35 25.99
C GLU A 175 40.02 -12.46 24.77
N GLN A 176 40.90 -11.49 24.51
CA GLN A 176 40.72 -10.57 23.38
C GLN A 176 40.82 -11.31 22.05
N LEU A 177 41.77 -12.24 21.93
CA LEU A 177 41.96 -13.00 20.70
C LEU A 177 40.84 -14.03 20.46
N LEU A 178 40.32 -14.67 21.51
CA LEU A 178 39.13 -15.53 21.38
C LEU A 178 37.92 -14.74 20.92
N TRP A 179 37.75 -13.51 21.42
CA TRP A 179 36.71 -12.63 20.93
C TRP A 179 36.95 -12.23 19.47
N ALA A 180 38.17 -11.89 19.08
CA ALA A 180 38.52 -11.59 17.69
C ALA A 180 38.15 -12.75 16.75
N ALA A 181 38.51 -13.98 17.11
CA ALA A 181 38.17 -15.19 16.34
C ALA A 181 36.65 -15.40 16.22
N GLN A 182 35.87 -15.13 17.28
CA GLN A 182 34.40 -15.20 17.23
C GLN A 182 33.78 -14.15 16.30
N GLU A 183 34.30 -12.92 16.31
CA GLU A 183 33.81 -11.86 15.42
C GLU A 183 34.12 -12.19 13.95
N ALA A 184 35.31 -12.74 13.67
CA ALA A 184 35.68 -13.22 12.33
C ALA A 184 34.80 -14.39 11.88
N ALA A 185 34.52 -15.35 12.77
CA ALA A 185 33.60 -16.45 12.48
C ALA A 185 32.17 -15.97 12.18
N SER A 186 31.68 -15.02 12.97
CA SER A 186 30.37 -14.40 12.76
C SER A 186 30.29 -13.64 11.43
N ALA A 187 31.39 -13.00 11.00
CA ALA A 187 31.46 -12.36 9.68
C ALA A 187 31.38 -13.39 8.55
N CYS A 188 31.99 -14.57 8.70
CA CYS A 188 31.93 -15.66 7.71
C CYS A 188 30.50 -16.14 7.46
N GLU A 189 29.69 -16.27 8.52
CA GLU A 189 28.28 -16.71 8.41
C GLU A 189 27.39 -15.70 7.67
N LEU A 190 27.77 -14.43 7.64
CA LEU A 190 26.99 -13.35 7.02
C LEU A 190 27.33 -13.11 5.54
N MET A 191 28.34 -13.81 5.00
CA MET A 191 28.87 -13.58 3.66
C MET A 191 28.42 -14.66 2.67
N ASP A 192 27.56 -14.29 1.72
CA ASP A 192 27.17 -15.15 0.59
C ASP A 192 28.23 -15.15 -0.55
N GLU A 193 29.06 -14.12 -0.64
CA GLU A 193 30.08 -13.98 -1.69
C GLU A 193 31.38 -14.70 -1.29
N LYS A 194 31.79 -15.67 -2.10
CA LYS A 194 32.99 -16.52 -1.88
C LYS A 194 34.25 -15.71 -1.54
N ASN A 195 34.57 -14.68 -2.32
CA ASN A 195 35.81 -13.91 -2.12
C ASN A 195 35.84 -13.14 -0.79
N ARG A 196 34.68 -12.67 -0.32
CA ARG A 196 34.58 -11.95 0.96
C ARG A 196 34.71 -12.93 2.13
N ARG A 197 34.11 -14.10 1.97
CA ARG A 197 34.22 -15.20 2.94
C ARG A 197 35.69 -15.60 3.14
N ASP A 198 36.49 -15.67 2.08
CA ASP A 198 37.92 -16.00 2.17
C ASP A 198 38.71 -14.99 3.05
N GLU A 199 38.38 -13.70 3.01
CA GLU A 199 39.02 -12.67 3.85
C GLU A 199 38.67 -12.84 5.35
N ALA A 200 37.39 -13.10 5.65
CA ALA A 200 36.95 -13.35 7.02
C ALA A 200 37.55 -14.66 7.58
N LEU A 201 37.64 -15.70 6.74
CA LEU A 201 38.28 -16.96 7.07
C LEU A 201 39.78 -16.77 7.35
N SER A 202 40.48 -16.01 6.51
CA SER A 202 41.89 -15.67 6.73
C SER A 202 42.11 -14.89 8.03
N SER A 203 41.17 -13.99 8.39
CA SER A 203 41.24 -13.24 9.65
C SER A 203 41.00 -14.14 10.86
N CYS A 204 40.10 -15.12 10.72
CA CYS A 204 39.83 -16.13 11.73
C CYS A 204 41.06 -17.04 11.96
N ASP A 205 41.66 -17.54 10.88
CA ASP A 205 42.88 -18.35 10.93
C ASP A 205 44.02 -17.59 11.63
N ALA A 206 44.25 -16.32 11.28
CA ALA A 206 45.27 -15.49 11.92
C ALA A 206 45.05 -15.33 13.44
N ALA A 207 43.81 -15.04 13.86
CA ALA A 207 43.48 -14.93 15.28
C ALA A 207 43.70 -16.26 16.03
N LEU A 208 43.38 -17.40 15.41
CA LEU A 208 43.61 -18.73 16.00
C LEU A 208 45.10 -19.09 16.10
N GLU A 209 45.91 -18.69 15.12
CA GLU A 209 47.37 -18.83 15.19
C GLU A 209 47.98 -17.98 16.31
N GLU A 210 47.49 -16.75 16.49
CA GLU A 210 47.89 -15.89 17.60
C GLU A 210 47.48 -16.47 18.95
N ILE A 211 46.25 -17.01 19.08
CA ILE A 211 45.80 -17.72 20.29
C ILE A 211 46.76 -18.86 20.63
N THR A 212 47.11 -19.67 19.63
CA THR A 212 48.05 -20.79 19.80
C THR A 212 49.38 -20.29 20.34
N THR A 213 49.89 -19.19 19.80
CA THR A 213 51.16 -18.57 20.20
C THR A 213 51.10 -18.02 21.63
N VAL A 214 50.01 -17.33 22.00
CA VAL A 214 49.81 -16.78 23.34
C VAL A 214 49.71 -17.89 24.39
N LEU A 215 48.98 -18.97 24.10
CA LEU A 215 48.87 -20.11 25.02
C LEU A 215 50.23 -20.80 25.23
N GLN A 216 51.02 -20.97 24.18
CA GLN A 216 52.36 -21.53 24.29
C GLN A 216 53.29 -20.65 25.14
N LYS A 217 53.24 -19.32 24.95
CA LYS A 217 53.98 -18.37 25.78
C LYS A 217 53.54 -18.45 27.25
N ALA A 218 52.23 -18.47 27.51
CA ALA A 218 51.68 -18.59 28.85
C ALA A 218 52.14 -19.87 29.57
N LEU A 219 52.14 -21.01 28.87
CA LEU A 219 52.56 -22.30 29.43
C LEU A 219 54.06 -22.38 29.74
N ALA A 220 54.87 -21.61 28.99
CA ALA A 220 56.32 -21.48 29.19
C ALA A 220 56.65 -20.48 30.30
N ASP A 221 55.84 -19.43 30.49
CA ASP A 221 56.03 -18.43 31.52
C ASP A 221 55.57 -18.92 32.91
N GLN A 222 56.54 -19.10 33.80
CA GLN A 222 56.30 -19.51 35.19
C GLN A 222 55.64 -18.42 36.05
N GLY A 223 55.64 -17.17 35.58
CA GLY A 223 55.02 -16.02 36.25
C GLY A 223 53.53 -15.84 35.95
N THR A 224 52.96 -16.64 35.06
CA THR A 224 51.53 -16.55 34.72
C THR A 224 50.66 -16.95 35.92
N ASP A 225 49.78 -16.06 36.37
CA ASP A 225 48.77 -16.39 37.37
C ASP A 225 47.62 -17.17 36.72
N TRP A 226 47.44 -18.43 37.12
CA TRP A 226 46.41 -19.32 36.58
C TRP A 226 45.13 -19.35 37.42
N SER A 227 45.05 -18.58 38.51
CA SER A 227 43.92 -18.62 39.44
C SER A 227 42.59 -18.26 38.76
N GLU A 228 42.61 -17.24 37.89
CA GLU A 228 41.45 -16.74 37.14
C GLU A 228 41.15 -17.52 35.86
N PHE A 229 41.98 -18.50 35.47
CA PHE A 229 41.76 -19.25 34.23
C PHE A 229 40.53 -20.17 34.34
N ASP A 230 39.51 -19.92 33.52
CA ASP A 230 38.32 -20.78 33.39
C ASP A 230 38.35 -21.57 32.07
N TYR A 231 38.75 -22.83 32.17
CA TYR A 231 38.80 -23.75 31.04
C TYR A 231 37.45 -23.94 30.34
N GLU A 232 36.35 -24.13 31.10
CA GLU A 232 35.06 -24.46 30.47
C GLU A 232 34.48 -23.25 29.74
N SER A 233 34.68 -22.05 30.27
CA SER A 233 34.30 -20.82 29.57
C SER A 233 35.06 -20.66 28.26
N LYS A 234 36.40 -20.74 28.28
CA LYS A 234 37.24 -20.59 27.09
C LYS A 234 37.00 -21.70 26.06
N ARG A 235 36.73 -22.93 26.50
CA ARG A 235 36.34 -24.04 25.62
C ARG A 235 35.01 -23.78 24.92
N LYS A 236 33.99 -23.28 25.63
CA LYS A 236 32.69 -22.93 25.04
C LYS A 236 32.82 -21.78 24.05
N GLU A 237 33.65 -20.79 24.36
CA GLU A 237 33.96 -19.68 23.46
C GLU A 237 34.62 -20.18 22.16
N LEU A 238 35.56 -21.11 22.26
CA LEU A 238 36.25 -21.70 21.11
C LEU A 238 35.32 -22.55 20.23
N MET A 239 34.38 -23.31 20.82
CA MET A 239 33.40 -24.09 20.03
C MET A 239 32.53 -23.23 19.10
N LYS A 240 32.29 -21.96 19.45
CA LYS A 240 31.52 -21.05 18.59
C LYS A 240 32.26 -20.70 17.30
N VAL A 241 33.58 -20.85 17.26
CA VAL A 241 34.41 -20.52 16.09
C VAL A 241 34.38 -21.65 15.04
N GLU A 242 34.09 -22.88 15.46
CA GLU A 242 34.06 -24.06 14.57
C GLU A 242 32.93 -24.03 13.54
N SER A 243 31.93 -23.15 13.69
CA SER A 243 30.80 -23.04 12.77
C SER A 243 31.20 -22.63 11.35
N CYS A 244 32.43 -22.13 11.15
CA CYS A 244 32.95 -21.72 9.85
C CYS A 244 33.12 -22.88 8.84
N GLY A 245 33.28 -24.12 9.33
CA GLY A 245 33.35 -25.33 8.51
C GLY A 245 34.59 -25.50 7.64
N GLN A 246 35.63 -24.68 7.83
CA GLN A 246 36.91 -24.81 7.11
C GLN A 246 37.87 -25.73 7.86
N GLU A 247 38.56 -26.61 7.11
CA GLU A 247 39.49 -27.61 7.67
C GLU A 247 40.65 -26.98 8.46
N SER A 248 41.21 -25.85 7.99
CA SER A 248 42.26 -25.11 8.73
C SER A 248 41.79 -24.66 10.11
N ILE A 249 40.62 -24.03 10.18
CA ILE A 249 39.98 -23.55 11.42
C ILE A 249 39.73 -24.72 12.38
N MET A 250 39.22 -25.85 11.88
CA MET A 250 38.99 -27.04 12.69
C MET A 250 40.31 -27.57 13.29
N ASN A 251 41.35 -27.70 12.46
CA ASN A 251 42.66 -28.18 12.90
C ASN A 251 43.30 -27.25 13.96
N LEU A 252 43.23 -25.94 13.76
CA LEU A 252 43.71 -24.96 14.73
C LEU A 252 42.90 -25.00 16.03
N THR A 253 41.57 -25.15 15.92
CA THR A 253 40.70 -25.27 17.08
C THR A 253 41.03 -26.50 17.93
N ASP A 254 41.27 -27.65 17.30
CA ASP A 254 41.70 -28.86 17.99
C ASP A 254 43.06 -28.70 18.67
N LYS A 255 44.01 -28.02 18.01
CA LYS A 255 45.31 -27.68 18.62
C LYS A 255 45.14 -26.80 19.85
N ILE A 256 44.28 -25.78 19.78
CA ILE A 256 43.99 -24.88 20.91
C ILE A 256 43.31 -25.64 22.05
N ARG A 257 42.40 -26.59 21.77
CA ARG A 257 41.79 -27.43 22.82
C ARG A 257 42.83 -28.20 23.63
N VAL A 258 43.81 -28.78 22.95
CA VAL A 258 44.91 -29.50 23.63
C VAL A 258 45.70 -28.55 24.53
N LEU A 259 46.04 -27.35 24.04
CA LEU A 259 46.73 -26.34 24.84
C LEU A 259 45.90 -25.86 26.04
N LEU A 260 44.60 -25.66 25.87
CA LEU A 260 43.69 -25.29 26.96
C LEU A 260 43.61 -26.38 28.04
N LEU A 261 43.67 -27.66 27.66
CA LEU A 261 43.74 -28.78 28.60
C LEU A 261 45.05 -28.77 29.40
N ASP A 262 46.17 -28.43 28.77
CA ASP A 262 47.45 -28.30 29.48
C ASP A 262 47.46 -27.08 30.42
N CYS A 263 46.82 -25.97 30.03
CA CYS A 263 46.57 -24.83 30.92
C CYS A 263 45.72 -25.23 32.14
N LYS A 264 44.68 -26.05 31.94
CA LYS A 264 43.87 -26.58 33.04
C LYS A 264 44.72 -27.42 34.01
N LYS A 265 45.57 -28.31 33.48
CA LYS A 265 46.48 -29.11 34.32
C LYS A 265 47.47 -28.24 35.09
N ARG A 266 47.99 -27.14 34.51
CA ARG A 266 48.83 -26.15 35.23
C ARG A 266 48.08 -25.55 36.41
N LYS A 267 46.83 -25.11 36.22
CA LYS A 267 45.98 -24.57 37.28
C LYS A 267 45.76 -25.57 38.41
N GLU A 268 45.53 -26.84 38.07
CA GLU A 268 45.30 -27.93 39.03
C GLU A 268 46.60 -28.42 39.71
N GLY A 269 47.77 -27.84 39.39
CA GLY A 269 49.06 -28.23 39.96
C GLY A 269 49.64 -29.53 39.38
N GLY A 270 49.07 -30.05 38.29
CA GLY A 270 49.36 -31.37 37.73
C GLY A 270 50.50 -31.44 36.71
N LEU A 271 51.11 -30.32 36.30
CA LEU A 271 52.30 -30.34 35.44
C LEU A 271 53.58 -30.30 36.30
N PRO A 272 54.47 -31.31 36.22
CA PRO A 272 55.76 -31.23 36.89
C PRO A 272 56.51 -29.99 36.43
N LYS A 273 57.05 -29.23 37.38
CA LYS A 273 58.19 -28.36 37.12
C LYS A 273 59.32 -29.30 36.70
N ASP A 274 59.68 -29.32 35.42
CA ASP A 274 61.06 -29.49 34.93
C ASP A 274 61.08 -29.90 33.46
N SER A 275 61.64 -29.02 32.63
CA SER A 275 62.45 -29.35 31.44
C SER A 275 63.23 -28.11 30.97
N ALA A 276 63.74 -27.30 31.91
CA ALA A 276 64.60 -26.16 31.58
C ALA A 276 65.78 -26.06 32.55
N GLU A 277 66.42 -27.17 32.88
CA GLU A 277 67.72 -27.14 33.53
C GLU A 277 68.57 -28.36 33.15
N LYS A 278 69.13 -28.35 31.93
CA LYS A 278 70.38 -29.05 31.63
C LYS A 278 71.15 -28.29 30.56
N GLY A 279 71.98 -27.35 31.00
CA GLY A 279 72.88 -26.65 30.09
C GLY A 279 73.66 -25.50 30.71
N LYS A 280 74.26 -25.68 31.90
CA LYS A 280 75.43 -24.88 32.34
C LYS A 280 76.13 -25.51 33.53
N THR A 281 77.03 -26.43 33.25
CA THR A 281 78.22 -26.72 34.06
C THR A 281 79.35 -27.07 33.12
N THR A 282 80.18 -26.07 32.78
CA THR A 282 81.64 -26.07 32.84
C THR A 282 82.16 -24.70 32.42
#